data_AF-A0A8J7I654-F1
#
_entry.id   AF-A0A8J7I654-F1
#
_cell.length_a   1.000
_cell.length_b   1.000
_cell.length_c   1.000
_cell.angle_alpha   90.00
_cell.angle_beta   90.00
_cell.angle_gamma   90.00
#
_symmetry.space_group_name_H-M   'P 1'
#
loop_
_entity.id
_entity.type
_entity.pdbx_description
1 polymer ?
#
loop_
_entity_poly.entity_id
_entity_poly.type
_entity_poly.pdbx_seq_one_letter_code
_entity_poly.pdbx_strand_id
1 'polypeptide(L)'
;MPRQSKEFQQLLRQKQQDKENQTNLRQLAQKVKQGEFGESISQVVIEPPGAEKMSEVLEDFIEPYINEVNNLGAHRRLLELAVTAWNTSLLPRLQQRETVEKLFNLEMFEGDIEMQQEIKKLVYEMIERRQKYFPKIKRFIADFSLKKAGKSFHLSVASTLLDTQL
;
A
#
# COMPACT_ATOMS: atom_id res chain seq x y z
N MET A 1 23.82 -33.66 16.66
CA MET A 1 22.67 -32.75 16.53
C MET A 1 23.03 -31.64 15.54
N PRO A 2 22.55 -31.66 14.29
CA PRO A 2 22.96 -30.64 13.32
C PRO A 2 22.22 -29.33 13.62
N ARG A 3 22.99 -28.26 13.82
CA ARG A 3 22.48 -26.88 13.95
C ARG A 3 21.77 -26.52 12.65
N GLN A 4 20.48 -26.18 12.72
CA GLN A 4 19.74 -25.63 11.58
C GLN A 4 20.53 -24.44 11.02
N SER A 5 20.89 -24.49 9.74
CA SER A 5 21.71 -23.45 9.11
C SER A 5 20.96 -22.10 9.13
N LYS A 6 21.70 -20.99 9.17
CA LYS A 6 21.12 -19.64 9.12
C LYS A 6 20.20 -19.45 7.91
N GLU A 7 20.53 -20.09 6.79
CA GLU A 7 19.70 -20.10 5.57
C GLU A 7 18.36 -20.80 5.76
N PHE A 8 18.32 -21.91 6.49
CA PHE A 8 17.07 -22.61 6.80
C PHE A 8 16.15 -21.76 7.70
N GLN A 9 16.72 -21.06 8.69
CA GLN A 9 15.96 -20.12 9.52
C GLN A 9 15.44 -18.94 8.72
N GLN A 10 16.23 -18.43 7.77
CA GLN A 10 15.82 -17.34 6.88
C GLN A 10 14.69 -17.77 5.93
N LEU A 11 14.76 -18.99 5.38
CA LEU A 11 13.71 -19.59 4.55
C LEU A 11 12.40 -19.79 5.32
N LEU A 12 12.47 -20.25 6.58
CA LEU A 12 11.28 -20.40 7.42
C LEU A 12 10.64 -19.05 7.74
N ARG A 13 11.45 -18.04 8.04
CA ARG A 13 10.97 -16.67 8.33
C ARG A 13 10.35 -16.02 7.09
N GLN A 14 10.94 -16.25 5.91
CA GLN A 14 10.40 -15.78 4.64
C GLN A 14 9.09 -16.49 4.27
N LYS A 15 9.00 -17.82 4.48
CA LYS A 15 7.75 -18.57 4.31
C LYS A 15 6.66 -18.14 5.29
N GLN A 16 7.00 -17.83 6.54
CA GLN A 16 6.03 -17.34 7.53
C GLN A 16 5.51 -15.94 7.14
N GLN A 17 6.39 -15.02 6.77
CA GLN A 17 6.01 -13.68 6.33
C GLN A 17 5.16 -13.71 5.05
N ASP A 18 5.50 -14.57 4.09
CA ASP A 18 4.70 -14.73 2.87
C ASP A 18 3.30 -15.30 3.17
N LYS A 19 3.20 -16.22 4.14
CA LYS A 19 1.94 -16.84 4.55
C LYS A 19 1.09 -15.89 5.38
N GLU A 20 1.70 -15.09 6.26
CA GLU A 20 1.04 -14.01 7.00
C GLU A 20 0.53 -12.94 6.05
N ASN A 21 1.34 -12.48 5.09
CA ASN A 21 0.91 -11.52 4.06
C ASN A 21 -0.25 -12.07 3.23
N GLN A 22 -0.21 -13.32 2.77
CA GLN A 22 -1.33 -13.95 2.07
C GLN A 22 -2.60 -14.06 2.93
N THR A 23 -2.44 -14.25 4.23
CA THR A 23 -3.57 -14.36 5.16
C THR A 23 -4.18 -12.98 5.43
N ASN A 24 -3.34 -11.96 5.64
CA ASN A 24 -3.75 -10.57 5.82
C ASN A 24 -4.46 -10.04 4.55
N LEU A 25 -3.92 -10.34 3.38
CA LEU A 25 -4.50 -10.08 2.06
C LEU A 25 -5.91 -10.65 1.91
N ARG A 26 -6.11 -11.91 2.30
CA ARG A 26 -7.42 -12.58 2.24
C ARG A 26 -8.42 -12.00 3.23
N GLN A 27 -7.98 -11.75 4.46
CA GLN A 27 -8.83 -11.17 5.51
C GLN A 27 -9.26 -9.74 5.16
N LEU A 28 -8.40 -8.96 4.50
CA LEU A 28 -8.74 -7.61 4.08
C LEU A 28 -9.62 -7.59 2.82
N ALA A 29 -9.37 -8.47 1.84
CA ALA A 29 -10.31 -8.67 0.73
C ALA A 29 -11.72 -9.03 1.24
N GLN A 30 -11.81 -9.79 2.33
CA GLN A 30 -13.07 -10.11 2.99
C GLN A 30 -13.69 -8.90 3.71
N LYS A 31 -12.88 -8.04 4.36
CA LYS A 31 -13.37 -6.80 4.99
C LYS A 31 -13.82 -5.75 3.96
N VAL A 32 -13.13 -5.63 2.84
CA VAL A 32 -13.49 -4.73 1.73
C VAL A 32 -14.82 -5.17 1.07
N LYS A 33 -15.04 -6.48 0.92
CA LYS A 33 -16.34 -7.04 0.52
C LYS A 33 -17.46 -6.80 1.55
N GLN A 34 -17.12 -6.59 2.82
CA GLN A 34 -18.09 -6.41 3.91
C GLN A 34 -18.31 -4.94 4.32
N GLY A 35 -17.53 -3.99 3.78
CA GLY A 35 -17.66 -2.55 4.04
C GLY A 35 -18.56 -1.82 3.04
N GLU A 36 -18.66 -0.49 3.15
CA GLU A 36 -19.49 0.38 2.27
C GLU A 36 -19.19 0.24 0.76
N PHE A 37 -18.05 -0.36 0.39
CA PHE A 37 -17.62 -0.61 -0.98
C PHE A 37 -18.00 -2.01 -1.51
N GLY A 38 -18.67 -2.82 -0.68
CA GLY A 38 -18.80 -4.28 -0.81
C GLY A 38 -19.55 -4.79 -2.04
N GLU A 39 -20.38 -3.96 -2.69
CA GLU A 39 -21.13 -4.36 -3.89
C GLU A 39 -20.38 -4.07 -5.20
N SER A 40 -19.42 -3.14 -5.21
CA SER A 40 -18.72 -2.70 -6.44
C SER A 40 -17.33 -3.30 -6.63
N ILE A 41 -16.84 -4.10 -5.68
CA ILE A 41 -15.50 -4.72 -5.75
C ILE A 41 -15.65 -6.19 -6.07
N SER A 42 -15.55 -6.50 -7.37
CA SER A 42 -15.78 -7.83 -7.92
C SER A 42 -14.70 -8.82 -7.47
N GLN A 43 -13.42 -8.43 -7.53
CA GLN A 43 -12.28 -9.31 -7.24
C GLN A 43 -11.04 -8.54 -6.76
N VAL A 44 -10.26 -9.14 -5.86
CA VAL A 44 -8.89 -8.71 -5.53
C VAL A 44 -7.93 -9.61 -6.29
N VAL A 45 -6.98 -9.00 -7.01
CA VAL A 45 -6.01 -9.71 -7.84
C VAL A 45 -4.60 -9.20 -7.58
N ILE A 46 -3.63 -10.05 -7.90
CA ILE A 46 -2.20 -9.72 -7.87
C ILE A 46 -1.77 -9.64 -9.33
N GLU A 47 -1.28 -8.47 -9.76
CA GLU A 47 -0.72 -8.23 -11.10
C GLU A 47 -1.50 -8.91 -12.26
N PRO A 48 -2.76 -8.52 -12.48
CA PRO A 48 -3.59 -9.13 -13.51
C PRO A 48 -2.98 -8.92 -14.91
N PRO A 49 -2.86 -9.98 -15.75
CA PRO A 49 -2.34 -9.85 -17.10
C PRO A 49 -3.18 -8.89 -17.96
N GLY A 50 -2.53 -8.06 -18.77
CA GLY A 50 -3.19 -7.12 -19.69
C GLY A 50 -3.70 -5.82 -19.05
N ALA A 51 -3.51 -5.66 -17.74
CA ALA A 51 -3.87 -4.48 -16.98
C ALA A 51 -2.60 -3.77 -16.48
N GLU A 52 -2.66 -2.44 -16.28
CA GLU A 52 -1.53 -1.69 -15.69
C GLU A 52 -1.09 -2.35 -14.38
N LYS A 53 0.22 -2.63 -14.26
CA LYS A 53 0.79 -3.26 -13.08
C LYS A 53 0.85 -2.25 -11.95
N MET A 54 0.13 -2.53 -10.88
CA MET A 54 0.07 -1.62 -9.73
C MET A 54 1.39 -1.49 -8.98
N SER A 55 2.31 -2.45 -9.12
CA SER A 55 3.69 -2.35 -8.60
C SER A 55 4.46 -1.23 -9.30
N GLU A 56 4.52 -1.24 -10.63
CA GLU A 56 5.17 -0.19 -11.43
C GLU A 56 4.49 1.17 -11.21
N VAL A 57 3.15 1.21 -11.18
CA VAL A 57 2.39 2.45 -10.88
C VAL A 57 2.72 2.99 -9.49
N LEU A 58 2.85 2.13 -8.47
CA LEU A 58 3.17 2.57 -7.12
C LEU A 58 4.62 3.05 -7.03
N GLU A 59 5.55 2.47 -7.79
CA GLU A 59 6.93 2.95 -7.93
C GLU A 59 6.98 4.36 -8.54
N ASP A 60 6.31 4.58 -9.67
CA ASP A 60 6.21 5.90 -10.33
C ASP A 60 5.51 6.94 -9.43
N PHE A 61 4.54 6.48 -8.64
CA PHE A 61 3.82 7.33 -7.71
C PHE A 61 4.74 7.88 -6.61
N ILE A 62 5.63 7.03 -6.07
CA ILE A 62 6.53 7.41 -4.98
C ILE A 62 7.88 7.97 -5.42
N GLU A 63 8.20 7.93 -6.71
CA GLU A 63 9.48 8.39 -7.27
C GLU A 63 9.99 9.72 -6.69
N PRO A 64 9.18 10.79 -6.53
CA PRO A 64 9.69 12.06 -6.00
C PRO A 64 10.17 11.99 -4.54
N TYR A 65 9.67 11.02 -3.78
CA TYR A 65 9.89 10.91 -2.33
C TYR A 65 10.97 9.86 -1.99
N ILE A 66 11.44 9.07 -2.96
CA ILE A 66 12.33 7.93 -2.71
C ILE A 66 13.71 8.36 -2.23
N ASN A 67 14.18 9.55 -2.63
CA ASN A 67 15.50 10.08 -2.27
C ASN A 67 15.61 10.47 -0.80
N GLU A 68 14.48 10.63 -0.11
CA GLU A 68 14.43 10.93 1.33
C GLU A 68 14.53 9.66 2.19
N VAL A 69 14.53 8.49 1.56
CA VAL A 69 14.44 7.19 2.20
C VAL A 69 15.77 6.45 2.15
N ASN A 70 16.38 6.26 3.33
CA ASN A 70 17.75 5.72 3.43
C ASN A 70 17.82 4.22 3.78
N ASN A 71 16.70 3.55 4.05
CA ASN A 71 16.69 2.14 4.42
C ASN A 71 15.34 1.44 4.12
N LEU A 72 15.34 0.10 4.17
CA LEU A 72 14.16 -0.73 3.88
C LEU A 72 12.95 -0.38 4.77
N GLY A 73 13.17 -0.05 6.05
CA GLY A 73 12.10 0.31 6.97
C GLY A 73 11.44 1.64 6.61
N ALA A 74 12.25 2.64 6.25
CA ALA A 74 11.76 3.92 5.76
C ALA A 74 11.04 3.76 4.40
N HIS A 75 11.51 2.87 3.52
CA HIS A 75 10.86 2.60 2.23
C HIS A 75 9.51 1.94 2.43
N ARG A 76 9.42 0.99 3.36
CA ARG A 76 8.14 0.38 3.74
C ARG A 76 7.15 1.43 4.27
N ARG A 77 7.58 2.33 5.16
CA ARG A 77 6.73 3.41 5.67
C ARG A 77 6.28 4.39 4.59
N LEU A 78 7.16 4.72 3.65
CA LEU A 78 6.79 5.54 2.48
C LEU A 78 5.70 4.85 1.66
N LEU A 79 5.82 3.55 1.42
CA LEU A 79 4.80 2.77 0.70
C LEU A 79 3.49 2.68 1.49
N GLU A 80 3.52 2.53 2.82
CA GLU A 80 2.31 2.56 3.67
C GLU A 80 1.57 3.90 3.55
N LEU A 81 2.30 5.02 3.61
CA LEU A 81 1.73 6.36 3.38
C LEU A 81 1.21 6.52 1.96
N ALA A 82 1.96 6.06 0.96
CA ALA A 82 1.57 6.14 -0.44
C ALA A 82 0.30 5.35 -0.73
N VAL A 83 0.16 4.13 -0.19
CA VAL A 83 -1.05 3.31 -0.32
C VAL A 83 -2.24 3.99 0.36
N THR A 84 -2.02 4.60 1.53
CA THR A 84 -3.07 5.34 2.24
C THR A 84 -3.54 6.55 1.45
N ALA A 85 -2.60 7.37 0.94
CA ALA A 85 -2.91 8.51 0.08
C ALA A 85 -3.61 8.08 -1.22
N TRP A 86 -3.12 7.01 -1.85
CA TRP A 86 -3.70 6.45 -3.07
C TRP A 86 -5.17 6.04 -2.87
N ASN A 87 -5.44 5.21 -1.86
CA ASN A 87 -6.80 4.76 -1.56
C ASN A 87 -7.71 5.91 -1.14
N THR A 88 -7.19 6.84 -0.35
CA THR A 88 -7.95 8.02 0.07
C THR A 88 -8.32 8.88 -1.15
N SER A 89 -7.42 9.06 -2.11
CA SER A 89 -7.67 9.89 -3.30
C SER A 89 -8.83 9.40 -4.20
N LEU A 90 -9.25 8.14 -4.04
CA LEU A 90 -10.39 7.53 -4.75
C LEU A 90 -11.74 7.84 -4.10
N LEU A 91 -11.74 8.29 -2.84
CA LEU A 91 -12.95 8.64 -2.10
C LEU A 91 -13.52 9.99 -2.58
N PRO A 92 -14.82 10.25 -2.37
CA PRO A 92 -15.40 11.59 -2.50
C PRO A 92 -14.66 12.63 -1.64
N ARG A 93 -14.51 13.87 -2.12
CA ARG A 93 -13.69 14.92 -1.47
C ARG A 93 -13.95 15.11 0.03
N LEU A 94 -15.22 15.05 0.46
CA LEU A 94 -15.57 15.16 1.88
C LEU A 94 -14.99 14.01 2.70
N GLN A 95 -15.14 12.77 2.20
CA GLN A 95 -14.58 11.57 2.82
C GLN A 95 -13.06 11.55 2.80
N GLN A 96 -12.41 12.14 1.79
CA GLN A 96 -10.94 12.27 1.76
C GLN A 96 -10.45 13.02 3.00
N ARG A 97 -11.06 14.17 3.29
CA ARG A 97 -10.70 14.97 4.46
C ARG A 97 -10.94 14.20 5.75
N GLU A 98 -12.11 13.61 5.92
CA GLU A 98 -12.44 12.84 7.12
C GLU A 98 -11.48 11.66 7.36
N THR A 99 -11.11 10.93 6.30
CA THR A 99 -10.18 9.81 6.39
C THR A 99 -8.78 10.27 6.80
N VAL A 100 -8.28 11.37 6.22
CA VAL A 100 -6.98 11.94 6.63
C VAL A 100 -7.04 12.40 8.09
N GLU A 101 -8.06 13.16 8.50
CA GLU A 101 -8.18 13.60 9.91
C GLU A 101 -8.24 12.42 10.89
N LYS A 102 -9.00 11.36 10.56
CA LYS A 102 -9.08 10.15 11.38
C LYS A 102 -7.72 9.47 11.51
N LEU A 103 -6.94 9.36 10.44
CA LEU A 103 -5.61 8.73 10.46
C LEU A 103 -4.66 9.41 11.46
N PHE A 104 -4.67 10.75 11.52
CA PHE A 104 -3.80 11.52 12.40
C PHE A 104 -4.38 11.76 13.80
N ASN A 105 -5.68 11.52 14.00
CA ASN A 105 -6.32 11.55 15.33
C ASN A 105 -6.24 10.21 16.06
N LEU A 106 -5.98 9.11 15.35
CA LEU A 106 -5.64 7.84 15.98
C LEU A 106 -4.26 8.01 16.64
N GLU A 107 -4.11 7.59 17.89
CA GLU A 107 -2.89 7.60 18.71
C GLU A 107 -1.67 6.88 18.06
N MET A 108 -1.80 6.44 16.81
CA MET A 108 -0.80 5.76 15.99
C MET A 108 0.42 6.65 15.68
N PHE A 109 0.29 7.97 15.81
CA PHE A 109 1.41 8.91 15.76
C PHE A 109 1.69 9.50 17.16
N GLU A 110 2.20 8.70 18.11
CA GLU A 110 2.85 9.24 19.30
C GLU A 110 4.12 10.00 18.86
N GLY A 111 4.00 11.31 18.62
CA GLY A 111 5.06 12.12 18.05
C GLY A 111 4.80 13.61 18.21
N ASP A 112 5.81 14.41 17.87
CA ASP A 112 5.71 15.87 17.86
C ASP A 112 4.59 16.33 16.92
N ILE A 113 3.77 17.27 17.38
CA ILE A 113 2.66 17.87 16.62
C ILE A 113 3.18 18.44 15.30
N GLU A 114 4.40 19.00 15.29
CA GLU A 114 5.00 19.55 14.07
C GLU A 114 5.23 18.45 13.01
N MET A 115 5.80 17.31 13.43
CA MET A 115 6.03 16.16 12.56
C MET A 115 4.72 15.58 12.03
N GLN A 116 3.68 15.51 12.85
CA GLN A 116 2.35 15.07 12.40
C GLN A 116 1.80 15.98 11.30
N GLN A 117 1.94 17.30 11.45
CA GLN A 117 1.49 18.25 10.44
C GLN A 117 2.29 18.14 9.14
N GLU A 118 3.59 17.86 9.20
CA GLU A 118 4.42 17.61 8.01
C GLU A 118 3.98 16.35 7.26
N ILE A 119 3.80 15.23 7.97
CA ILE A 119 3.33 13.99 7.34
C ILE A 119 1.91 14.17 6.78
N LYS A 120 1.04 14.90 7.46
CA LYS A 120 -0.31 15.22 6.97
C LYS A 120 -0.27 16.03 5.68
N LYS A 121 0.61 17.03 5.59
CA LYS A 121 0.83 17.79 4.34
C LYS A 121 1.32 16.89 3.21
N LEU A 122 2.27 15.99 3.50
CA LEU A 122 2.77 15.01 2.53
C LEU A 122 1.66 14.10 2.00
N VAL A 123 0.75 13.63 2.87
CA VAL A 123 -0.40 12.81 2.46
C VAL A 123 -1.32 13.58 1.51
N TYR A 124 -1.61 14.85 1.77
CA TYR A 124 -2.40 15.68 0.85
C TYR A 124 -1.69 15.90 -0.48
N GLU A 125 -0.38 16.17 -0.47
CA GLU A 125 0.41 16.29 -1.68
C GLU A 125 0.37 15.01 -2.53
N MET A 126 0.49 13.85 -1.88
CA MET A 126 0.36 12.54 -2.54
C MET A 126 -1.04 12.34 -3.14
N ILE A 127 -2.11 12.74 -2.44
CA ILE A 127 -3.49 12.67 -2.97
C ILE A 127 -3.62 13.52 -4.23
N GLU A 128 -3.11 14.76 -4.21
CA GLU A 128 -3.14 15.66 -5.37
C GLU A 128 -2.31 15.11 -6.54
N ARG A 129 -1.10 14.59 -6.25
CA ARG A 129 -0.24 13.93 -7.25
C ARG A 129 -0.97 12.77 -7.92
N ARG A 130 -1.64 11.91 -7.15
CA ARG A 130 -2.43 10.79 -7.67
C ARG A 130 -3.49 11.32 -8.63
N GLN A 131 -4.28 12.30 -8.20
CA GLN A 131 -5.37 12.88 -9.00
C GLN A 131 -4.86 13.51 -10.30
N LYS A 132 -3.67 14.12 -10.27
CA LYS A 132 -3.04 14.78 -11.43
C LYS A 132 -2.46 13.79 -12.44
N TYR A 133 -1.66 12.82 -12.00
CA TYR A 133 -0.87 11.97 -12.91
C TYR A 133 -1.47 10.59 -13.15
N PHE A 134 -2.33 10.10 -12.24
CA PHE A 134 -2.94 8.78 -12.33
C PHE A 134 -4.48 8.82 -12.30
N PRO A 135 -5.16 9.76 -13.00
CA PRO A 135 -6.61 9.94 -12.88
C PRO A 135 -7.42 8.71 -13.33
N LYS A 136 -6.90 7.95 -14.31
CA LYS A 136 -7.58 6.81 -14.96
C LYS A 136 -7.61 5.53 -14.11
N ILE A 137 -6.72 5.37 -13.13
CA ILE A 137 -6.50 4.10 -12.44
C ILE A 137 -7.42 3.93 -11.24
N LYS A 138 -8.67 3.53 -11.43
CA LYS A 138 -9.68 3.48 -10.35
C LYS A 138 -9.58 2.25 -9.41
N ARG A 139 -8.37 1.75 -9.16
CA ARG A 139 -8.13 0.54 -8.36
C ARG A 139 -7.67 0.89 -6.96
N PHE A 140 -8.31 0.29 -5.96
CA PHE A 140 -7.82 0.33 -4.58
C PHE A 140 -6.66 -0.67 -4.43
N ILE A 141 -5.66 -0.27 -3.66
CA ILE A 141 -4.55 -1.15 -3.26
C ILE A 141 -4.97 -1.85 -1.97
N ALA A 142 -5.01 -3.18 -2.01
CA ALA A 142 -5.34 -3.99 -0.85
C ALA A 142 -4.12 -4.17 0.05
N ASP A 143 -2.95 -4.47 -0.52
CA ASP A 143 -1.71 -4.66 0.22
C ASP A 143 -0.51 -4.60 -0.73
N PHE A 144 0.68 -4.54 -0.16
CA PHE A 144 1.93 -4.62 -0.88
C PHE A 144 2.98 -5.47 -0.15
N SER A 145 3.91 -6.02 -0.91
CA SER A 145 5.07 -6.74 -0.38
C SER A 145 6.34 -6.11 -0.93
N LEU A 146 7.23 -5.70 -0.03
CA LEU A 146 8.55 -5.19 -0.37
C LEU A 146 9.62 -6.20 0.09
N LYS A 147 10.29 -6.83 -0.87
CA LYS A 147 11.38 -7.79 -0.63
C LYS A 147 12.70 -7.23 -1.11
N LYS A 148 13.79 -7.51 -0.37
CA LYS A 148 15.14 -7.19 -0.84
C LYS A 148 15.58 -8.25 -1.86
N ALA A 149 15.96 -7.82 -3.05
CA ALA A 149 16.48 -8.65 -4.14
C ALA A 149 17.92 -8.23 -4.46
N GLY A 150 18.88 -8.71 -3.66
CA GLY A 150 20.28 -8.30 -3.79
C GLY A 150 20.49 -6.82 -3.45
N LYS A 151 20.83 -6.01 -4.47
CA LYS A 151 21.02 -4.54 -4.34
C LYS A 151 19.74 -3.74 -4.61
N SER A 152 18.70 -4.36 -5.17
CA SER A 152 17.41 -3.72 -5.44
C SER A 152 16.34 -4.19 -4.46
N PHE A 153 15.18 -3.54 -4.54
CA PHE A 153 13.96 -4.01 -3.92
C PHE A 153 13.01 -4.53 -5.01
N HIS A 154 12.19 -5.50 -4.63
CA HIS A 154 11.11 -6.02 -5.47
C HIS A 154 9.79 -5.72 -4.76
N LEU A 155 8.95 -4.94 -5.43
CA LEU A 155 7.61 -4.57 -4.98
C LEU A 155 6.57 -5.43 -5.69
N SER A 156 5.66 -6.02 -4.92
CA SER A 156 4.47 -6.70 -5.44
C SER A 156 3.24 -6.05 -4.83
N VAL A 157 2.21 -5.79 -5.63
CA VAL A 157 0.99 -5.10 -5.18
C VAL A 157 -0.26 -5.93 -5.49
N ALA A 158 -1.11 -6.10 -4.48
CA ALA A 158 -2.46 -6.62 -4.65
C ALA A 158 -3.45 -5.46 -4.75
N SER A 159 -4.35 -5.51 -5.74
CA SER A 159 -5.31 -4.43 -5.99
C SER A 159 -6.65 -4.97 -6.42
N THR A 160 -7.67 -4.11 -6.38
CA THR A 160 -9.00 -4.44 -6.88
C THR A 160 -9.02 -4.46 -8.41
N LEU A 161 -9.84 -5.35 -8.99
CA LEU A 161 -10.36 -5.17 -10.35
C LEU A 161 -11.78 -4.60 -10.24
N LEU A 162 -12.03 -3.55 -11.01
CA LEU A 162 -13.39 -3.14 -11.31
C LEU A 162 -13.88 -4.05 -12.44
N ASP A 163 -15.06 -4.65 -12.28
CA ASP A 163 -15.74 -5.28 -13.40
C ASP A 163 -15.97 -4.21 -14.47
N THR A 164 -15.29 -4.38 -15.59
CA THR A 164 -15.64 -3.64 -16.80
C THR A 164 -16.74 -4.46 -17.47
N GLN A 165 -17.98 -4.35 -16.96
CA GLN A 165 -19.12 -4.73 -17.78
C GLN A 165 -19.21 -3.66 -18.88
N LEU A 166 -18.78 -4.05 -20.08
CA LEU A 166 -19.03 -3.36 -21.35
C LEU A 166 -20.53 -3.32 -21.64
#